data_AF-A0A5N5T112-F1
#
_entry.id   AF-A0A5N5T112-F1
#
_cell.length_a   1.000
_cell.length_b   1.000
_cell.length_c   1.000
_cell.angle_alpha   90.00
_cell.angle_beta   90.00
_cell.angle_gamma   90.00
#
_symmetry.space_group_name_H-M   'P 1'
#
loop_
_entity.id
_entity.type
_entity.pdbx_description
1 polymer ?
#
loop_
_entity_poly.entity_id
_entity_poly.type
_entity_poly.pdbx_seq_one_letter_code
_entity_poly.pdbx_strand_id
1 'polypeptide(L)'
;MSQNILREITANYLINFAPKRVELLREGKSHDYMLVLSGHNFDGDTIGYAYIGDMCNENSLAVIQHFPKHVSLSSVAITIGHEMGHTLGAKHDGPNCGFKSHNEKGIMTRKYRLTFNRENIVQHLIEKISSGIHSSDWSNCSLIYIANNIDRFDCLKNVPILLGKYPHCGNGRIDKDEQCDCGPVESCSNPCCEAKTCKLKSHAVCASGICCDLKVFKRVSLNRNIL
;
A
#
# COMPACT_ATOMS: atom_id res chain seq x y z
N MET A 1 12.21 -32.21 -5.52
CA MET A 1 12.60 -30.91 -6.12
C MET A 1 12.64 -29.88 -5.00
N SER A 2 13.79 -29.24 -4.74
CA SER A 2 14.02 -28.49 -3.50
C SER A 2 13.28 -27.14 -3.48
N GLN A 3 12.89 -26.67 -2.28
CA GLN A 3 12.27 -25.34 -2.11
C GLN A 3 13.13 -24.18 -2.63
N ASN A 4 14.44 -24.38 -2.81
CA ASN A 4 15.35 -23.36 -3.31
C ASN A 4 15.14 -23.10 -4.81
N ILE A 5 14.93 -24.16 -5.61
CA ILE A 5 14.66 -24.03 -7.06
C ILE A 5 13.31 -23.32 -7.30
N LEU A 6 12.32 -23.56 -6.44
CA LEU A 6 11.00 -22.91 -6.52
C LEU A 6 11.04 -21.42 -6.13
N ARG A 7 11.98 -20.99 -5.28
CA ARG A 7 12.18 -19.56 -4.98
C ARG A 7 12.86 -18.82 -6.13
N GLU A 8 13.69 -19.51 -6.91
CA GLU A 8 14.41 -18.90 -8.03
C GLU A 8 13.46 -18.42 -9.14
N ILE A 9 12.42 -19.18 -9.50
CA ILE A 9 11.52 -18.80 -10.61
C ILE A 9 10.70 -17.55 -10.28
N THR A 10 10.17 -17.41 -9.07
CA THR A 10 9.43 -16.19 -8.69
C THR A 10 10.35 -14.97 -8.56
N ALA A 11 11.55 -15.15 -7.99
CA ALA A 11 12.57 -14.10 -7.94
C ALA A 11 13.01 -13.66 -9.34
N ASN A 12 13.06 -14.58 -10.30
CA ASN A 12 13.40 -14.27 -11.70
C ASN A 12 12.41 -13.28 -12.32
N TYR A 13 11.13 -13.27 -11.93
CA TYR A 13 10.21 -12.25 -12.42
C TYR A 13 10.59 -10.84 -11.92
N LEU A 14 10.92 -10.67 -10.65
CA LEU A 14 11.42 -9.37 -10.17
C LEU A 14 12.71 -8.96 -10.90
N ILE A 15 13.65 -9.88 -11.04
CA ILE A 15 14.92 -9.64 -11.74
C ILE A 15 14.68 -9.22 -13.20
N ASN A 16 13.68 -9.80 -13.85
CA ASN A 16 13.36 -9.48 -15.24
C ASN A 16 12.58 -8.16 -15.38
N PHE A 17 11.78 -7.76 -14.38
CA PHE A 17 10.97 -6.54 -14.46
C PHE A 17 11.66 -5.29 -13.88
N ALA A 18 12.64 -5.42 -12.98
CA ALA A 18 13.42 -4.28 -12.49
C ALA A 18 14.10 -3.48 -13.63
N PRO A 19 14.77 -4.10 -14.62
CA PRO A 19 15.31 -3.37 -15.77
C PRO A 19 14.24 -2.63 -16.57
N LYS A 20 13.04 -3.21 -16.72
CA LYS A 20 11.94 -2.56 -17.45
C LYS A 20 11.44 -1.33 -16.71
N ARG A 21 11.38 -1.35 -15.38
CA ARG A 21 11.05 -0.17 -14.56
C ARG A 21 12.05 0.96 -14.84
N VAL A 22 13.35 0.64 -14.79
CA VAL A 22 14.42 1.61 -15.04
C VAL A 22 14.35 2.19 -16.46
N GLU A 23 14.04 1.36 -17.46
CA GLU A 23 13.81 1.80 -18.84
C GLU A 23 12.67 2.82 -18.92
N LEU A 24 11.51 2.53 -18.32
CA LEU A 24 10.35 3.44 -18.29
C LEU A 24 10.70 4.79 -17.64
N LEU A 25 11.50 4.77 -16.55
CA LEU A 25 11.97 6.00 -15.91
C LEU A 25 12.88 6.83 -16.85
N ARG A 26 13.78 6.17 -17.61
CA ARG A 26 14.63 6.83 -18.62
C ARG A 26 13.82 7.41 -19.78
N GLU A 27 12.70 6.79 -20.13
CA GLU A 27 11.72 7.29 -21.12
C GLU A 27 10.86 8.45 -20.59
N GLY A 28 11.11 8.92 -19.35
CA GLY A 28 10.37 10.02 -18.73
C GLY A 28 9.00 9.61 -18.17
N LYS A 29 8.71 8.32 -18.03
CA LYS A 29 7.51 7.84 -17.32
C LYS A 29 7.77 7.87 -15.82
N SER A 30 7.68 9.05 -15.21
CA SER A 30 7.89 9.20 -13.76
C SER A 30 6.84 8.43 -12.95
N HIS A 31 7.29 7.59 -12.03
CA HIS A 31 6.45 6.87 -11.07
C HIS A 31 7.31 6.38 -9.90
N ASP A 32 6.71 6.30 -8.71
CA ASP A 32 7.43 5.89 -7.50
C ASP A 32 7.53 4.36 -7.41
N TYR A 33 6.43 3.66 -7.73
CA TYR A 33 6.27 2.22 -7.55
C TYR A 33 5.64 1.56 -8.77
N MET A 34 6.14 0.40 -9.20
CA MET A 34 5.60 -0.35 -10.34
C MET A 34 4.92 -1.65 -9.87
N LEU A 35 3.66 -1.83 -10.25
CA LEU A 35 2.92 -3.07 -10.01
C LEU A 35 2.80 -3.87 -11.32
N VAL A 36 3.22 -5.13 -11.28
CA VAL A 36 3.08 -6.05 -12.41
C VAL A 36 2.02 -7.10 -12.06
N LEU A 37 0.89 -7.04 -12.75
CA LEU A 37 -0.14 -8.09 -12.67
C LEU A 37 0.15 -9.17 -13.70
N SER A 38 0.45 -10.37 -13.24
CA SER A 38 0.85 -11.49 -14.08
C SER A 38 -0.22 -12.57 -14.12
N GLY A 39 -0.58 -13.01 -15.32
CA GLY A 39 -1.41 -14.21 -15.52
C GLY A 39 -0.62 -15.52 -15.39
N HIS A 40 0.64 -15.49 -14.96
CA HIS A 40 1.43 -16.70 -14.73
C HIS A 40 1.12 -17.29 -13.36
N ASN A 41 1.16 -18.63 -13.27
CA ASN A 41 1.11 -19.33 -12.01
C ASN A 41 2.53 -19.37 -11.43
N PHE A 42 2.75 -18.69 -10.32
CA PHE A 42 4.03 -18.68 -9.61
C PHE A 42 4.23 -20.00 -8.87
N ASP A 43 5.49 -20.27 -8.56
CA ASP A 43 5.89 -21.53 -7.97
C ASP A 43 5.51 -21.62 -6.49
N GLY A 44 5.13 -22.84 -6.10
CA GLY A 44 4.77 -23.17 -4.73
C GLY A 44 3.44 -22.56 -4.33
N ASP A 45 3.47 -21.73 -3.30
CA ASP A 45 2.32 -21.04 -2.69
C ASP A 45 2.44 -19.52 -2.78
N THR A 46 3.38 -19.03 -3.60
CA THR A 46 3.64 -17.61 -3.79
C THR A 46 2.55 -17.00 -4.67
N ILE A 47 1.96 -15.90 -4.23
CA ILE A 47 0.94 -15.16 -5.01
C ILE A 47 1.37 -13.71 -5.29
N GLY A 48 2.47 -13.28 -4.66
CA GLY A 48 3.08 -11.98 -4.83
C GLY A 48 4.55 -12.03 -4.41
N TYR A 49 5.35 -11.10 -4.92
CA TYR A 49 6.75 -10.98 -4.51
C TYR A 49 7.26 -9.54 -4.73
N ALA A 50 8.01 -9.03 -3.75
CA ALA A 50 8.60 -7.69 -3.75
C ALA A 50 9.95 -7.65 -3.02
N TYR A 51 10.78 -6.66 -3.38
CA TYR A 51 11.98 -6.33 -2.61
C TYR A 51 11.60 -5.63 -1.30
N ILE A 52 12.32 -5.94 -0.22
CA ILE A 52 12.04 -5.37 1.10
C ILE A 52 12.80 -4.05 1.29
N GLY A 53 12.08 -2.97 1.60
CA GLY A 53 12.67 -1.66 1.92
C GLY A 53 13.23 -0.89 0.73
N ASP A 54 12.88 -1.29 -0.49
CA ASP A 54 13.39 -0.72 -1.75
C ASP A 54 12.47 0.33 -2.38
N MET A 55 11.57 0.92 -1.59
CA MET A 55 10.75 2.04 -2.05
C MET A 55 11.64 3.20 -2.54
N CYS A 56 11.23 3.87 -3.62
CA CYS A 56 11.98 4.94 -4.31
C CYS A 56 13.29 4.53 -5.01
N ASN A 57 13.72 3.26 -4.97
CA ASN A 57 14.90 2.78 -5.67
C ASN A 57 14.54 2.09 -7.00
N GLU A 58 15.54 1.65 -7.76
CA GLU A 58 15.35 0.90 -9.03
C GLU A 58 14.44 -0.34 -8.86
N ASN A 59 14.52 -0.98 -7.70
CA ASN A 59 13.79 -2.17 -7.27
C ASN A 59 12.39 -1.89 -6.69
N SER A 60 11.89 -0.65 -6.78
CA SER A 60 10.58 -0.28 -6.23
C SER A 60 9.43 -0.83 -7.08
N LEU A 61 9.22 -2.15 -6.99
CA LEU A 61 8.19 -2.87 -7.72
C LEU A 61 7.75 -4.15 -7.01
N ALA A 62 6.58 -4.64 -7.39
CA ALA A 62 6.11 -5.98 -7.05
C ALA A 62 5.49 -6.69 -8.24
N VAL A 63 5.58 -8.01 -8.24
CA VAL A 63 4.85 -8.90 -9.14
C VAL A 63 3.73 -9.59 -8.38
N ILE A 64 2.53 -9.61 -8.95
CA ILE A 64 1.31 -10.14 -8.33
C ILE A 64 0.68 -11.15 -9.29
N GLN A 65 0.40 -12.34 -8.81
CA GLN A 65 -0.34 -13.35 -9.56
C GLN A 65 -1.82 -12.95 -9.63
N HIS A 66 -2.36 -12.88 -10.85
CA HIS A 66 -3.75 -12.51 -11.08
C HIS A 66 -4.40 -13.39 -12.15
N PHE A 67 -5.39 -14.19 -11.73
CA PHE A 67 -6.26 -14.94 -12.62
C PHE A 67 -7.69 -14.39 -12.53
N PRO A 68 -8.12 -13.51 -13.45
CA PRO A 68 -9.39 -12.78 -13.34
C PRO A 68 -10.64 -13.66 -13.15
N LYS A 69 -10.61 -14.91 -13.63
CA LYS A 69 -11.74 -15.86 -13.53
C LYS A 69 -11.78 -16.66 -12.23
N HIS A 70 -10.71 -16.62 -11.43
CA HIS A 70 -10.53 -17.51 -10.27
C HIS A 70 -10.13 -16.79 -8.99
N VAL A 71 -9.82 -15.49 -9.07
CA VAL A 71 -9.32 -14.70 -7.94
C VAL A 71 -10.20 -13.47 -7.73
N SER A 72 -10.67 -13.26 -6.51
CA SER A 72 -11.43 -12.05 -6.16
C SER A 72 -10.56 -10.79 -6.22
N LEU A 73 -11.14 -9.65 -6.58
CA LEU A 73 -10.42 -8.36 -6.56
C LEU A 73 -9.91 -8.02 -5.15
N SER A 74 -10.66 -8.37 -4.11
CA SER A 74 -10.25 -8.15 -2.72
C SER A 74 -8.98 -8.93 -2.36
N SER A 75 -8.84 -10.17 -2.82
CA SER A 75 -7.64 -10.97 -2.60
C SER A 75 -6.42 -10.34 -3.30
N VAL A 76 -6.59 -9.88 -4.54
CA VAL A 76 -5.52 -9.20 -5.29
C VAL A 76 -5.13 -7.90 -4.59
N ALA A 77 -6.09 -7.11 -4.11
CA ALA A 77 -5.84 -5.88 -3.39
C ALA A 77 -5.05 -6.12 -2.09
N ILE A 78 -5.39 -7.19 -1.34
CA ILE A 78 -4.65 -7.59 -0.15
C ILE A 78 -3.23 -8.02 -0.49
N THR A 79 -3.04 -8.78 -1.58
CA THR A 79 -1.69 -9.15 -2.03
C THR A 79 -0.88 -7.92 -2.45
N ILE A 80 -1.48 -6.97 -3.15
CA ILE A 80 -0.83 -5.68 -3.47
C ILE A 80 -0.41 -4.95 -2.19
N GLY A 81 -1.30 -4.88 -1.20
CA GLY A 81 -0.99 -4.26 0.10
C GLY A 81 0.14 -4.99 0.85
N HIS A 82 0.17 -6.32 0.79
CA HIS A 82 1.23 -7.16 1.37
C HIS A 82 2.59 -6.86 0.72
N GLU A 83 2.65 -6.91 -0.61
CA GLU A 83 3.90 -6.68 -1.35
C GLU A 83 4.38 -5.23 -1.23
N MET A 84 3.47 -4.26 -1.25
CA MET A 84 3.80 -2.86 -0.98
C MET A 84 4.32 -2.68 0.45
N GLY A 85 3.75 -3.39 1.42
CA GLY A 85 4.26 -3.44 2.79
C GLY A 85 5.71 -3.90 2.85
N HIS A 86 6.07 -4.94 2.09
CA HIS A 86 7.47 -5.36 1.93
C HIS A 86 8.34 -4.23 1.38
N THR A 87 7.95 -3.59 0.28
CA THR A 87 8.74 -2.48 -0.30
C THR A 87 8.89 -1.28 0.64
N LEU A 88 7.93 -1.04 1.54
CA LEU A 88 8.01 -0.06 2.62
C LEU A 88 8.82 -0.53 3.85
N GLY A 89 9.35 -1.76 3.81
CA GLY A 89 10.25 -2.31 4.82
C GLY A 89 9.60 -3.23 5.85
N ALA A 90 8.29 -3.47 5.77
CA ALA A 90 7.61 -4.40 6.65
C ALA A 90 8.06 -5.85 6.38
N LYS A 91 8.24 -6.61 7.45
CA LYS A 91 8.44 -8.07 7.40
C LYS A 91 7.15 -8.77 7.72
N HIS A 92 7.10 -10.09 7.51
CA HIS A 92 5.94 -10.86 7.90
C HIS A 92 5.66 -10.76 9.39
N ASP A 93 4.37 -10.74 9.74
CA ASP A 93 3.91 -10.73 11.13
C ASP A 93 4.33 -12.00 11.86
N GLY A 94 5.00 -11.80 13.00
CA GLY A 94 5.35 -12.88 13.93
C GLY A 94 4.21 -13.23 14.89
N PRO A 95 4.41 -14.20 15.81
CA PRO A 95 3.40 -14.62 16.78
C PRO A 95 2.89 -13.49 17.70
N ASN A 96 3.73 -12.48 17.96
CA ASN A 96 3.43 -11.36 18.84
C ASN A 96 2.94 -10.11 18.10
N CYS A 97 2.68 -10.24 16.79
CA CYS A 97 2.15 -9.17 15.95
C CYS A 97 0.65 -9.38 15.75
N GLY A 98 -0.14 -8.33 15.90
CA GLY A 98 -1.59 -8.45 15.77
C GLY A 98 -2.36 -7.20 16.17
N PHE A 99 -3.67 -7.40 16.34
CA PHE A 99 -4.64 -6.40 16.75
C PHE A 99 -5.11 -6.65 18.19
N LYS A 100 -5.96 -5.77 18.72
CA LYS A 100 -6.53 -5.94 20.09
C LYS A 100 -7.27 -7.28 20.27
N SER A 101 -7.66 -7.94 19.19
CA SER A 101 -8.18 -9.32 19.18
C SER A 101 -7.07 -10.32 18.83
N HIS A 102 -6.83 -11.30 19.72
CA HIS A 102 -5.76 -12.31 19.58
C HIS A 102 -5.88 -13.22 18.35
N ASN A 103 -7.03 -13.23 17.66
CA ASN A 103 -7.29 -14.10 16.51
C ASN A 103 -7.26 -13.37 15.15
N GLU A 104 -7.11 -12.06 15.15
CA GLU A 104 -7.15 -11.26 13.94
C GLU A 104 -5.76 -11.20 13.30
N LYS A 105 -5.68 -11.56 12.01
CA LYS A 105 -4.44 -11.56 11.23
C LYS A 105 -4.41 -10.34 10.31
N GLY A 106 -3.26 -9.67 10.26
CA GLY A 106 -3.06 -8.50 9.41
C GLY A 106 -2.51 -8.89 8.03
N ILE A 107 -2.47 -7.92 7.12
CA ILE A 107 -2.09 -8.19 5.73
C ILE A 107 -0.66 -8.70 5.56
N MET A 108 0.25 -8.46 6.52
CA MET A 108 1.62 -8.99 6.50
C MET A 108 1.75 -10.39 7.10
N THR A 109 0.65 -11.05 7.46
CA THR A 109 0.70 -12.42 7.98
C THR A 109 1.35 -13.35 6.98
N ARG A 110 2.45 -14.01 7.39
CA ARG A 110 3.00 -15.11 6.60
C ARG A 110 1.94 -16.21 6.51
N LYS A 111 1.77 -16.78 5.32
CA LYS A 111 0.88 -17.89 4.99
C LYS A 111 0.40 -18.68 6.23
N TYR A 112 -0.93 -18.82 6.36
CA TYR A 112 -1.50 -19.85 7.22
C TYR A 112 -0.87 -21.20 6.83
N ARG A 113 -0.24 -21.90 7.78
CA ARG A 113 0.23 -23.27 7.57
C ARG A 113 -1.00 -24.17 7.36
N LEU A 114 -1.54 -24.19 6.15
CA LEU A 114 -2.66 -25.03 5.78
C LEU A 114 -2.14 -26.44 5.58
N THR A 115 -2.58 -27.33 6.44
CA THR A 115 -2.33 -28.78 6.44
C THR A 115 -3.21 -29.53 5.42
N PHE A 116 -3.62 -28.90 4.31
CA PHE A 116 -4.55 -29.52 3.36
C PHE A 116 -4.19 -29.28 1.90
N ASN A 117 -4.65 -30.23 1.07
CA ASN A 117 -4.36 -30.41 -0.36
C ASN A 117 -4.42 -29.11 -1.16
N ARG A 118 -3.49 -29.00 -2.11
CA ARG A 118 -3.13 -27.83 -2.94
C ARG A 118 -4.26 -27.16 -3.74
N GLU A 119 -5.50 -27.64 -3.68
CA GLU A 119 -6.45 -27.35 -4.75
C GLU A 119 -7.07 -25.95 -4.72
N ASN A 120 -7.11 -25.18 -3.63
CA ASN A 120 -7.60 -23.78 -3.74
C ASN A 120 -7.13 -22.86 -2.59
N ILE A 121 -5.84 -22.48 -2.57
CA ILE A 121 -5.31 -21.47 -1.62
C ILE A 121 -6.07 -20.14 -1.72
N VAL A 122 -6.49 -19.77 -2.94
CA VAL A 122 -7.23 -18.52 -3.22
C VAL A 122 -8.64 -18.54 -2.62
N GLN A 123 -9.40 -19.62 -2.82
CA GLN A 123 -10.74 -19.77 -2.23
C GLN A 123 -10.68 -19.70 -0.70
N HIS A 124 -9.65 -20.29 -0.11
CA HIS A 124 -9.47 -20.26 1.33
C HIS A 124 -9.11 -18.87 1.87
N LEU A 125 -8.31 -18.09 1.13
CA LEU A 125 -8.04 -16.69 1.47
C LEU A 125 -9.33 -15.88 1.48
N ILE A 126 -10.18 -16.06 0.45
CA ILE A 126 -11.50 -15.42 0.34
C ILE A 126 -12.41 -15.81 1.51
N GLU A 127 -12.46 -17.08 1.89
CA GLU A 127 -13.22 -17.58 3.04
C GLU A 127 -12.75 -16.95 4.36
N LYS A 128 -11.44 -16.80 4.55
CA LYS A 128 -10.87 -16.18 5.76
C LYS A 128 -11.09 -14.68 5.86
N ILE A 129 -11.03 -13.97 4.73
CA ILE A 129 -11.36 -12.54 4.67
C ILE A 129 -12.87 -12.37 4.95
N SER A 130 -13.71 -13.16 4.30
CA SER A 130 -15.18 -13.10 4.46
C SER A 130 -15.65 -13.52 5.86
N SER A 131 -14.88 -14.34 6.57
CA SER A 131 -15.16 -14.72 7.96
C SER A 131 -14.55 -13.76 8.99
N GLY A 132 -13.89 -12.67 8.58
CA GLY A 132 -13.29 -11.69 9.49
C GLY A 132 -12.05 -12.19 10.24
N ILE A 133 -11.48 -13.32 9.81
CA ILE A 133 -10.26 -13.91 10.41
C ILE A 133 -9.00 -13.23 9.85
N HIS A 134 -9.11 -12.60 8.68
CA HIS A 134 -8.04 -11.84 8.04
C HIS A 134 -8.50 -10.41 7.78
N SER A 135 -7.92 -9.46 8.50
CA SER A 135 -8.16 -8.04 8.33
C SER A 135 -7.49 -7.54 7.05
N SER A 136 -8.06 -6.48 6.46
CA SER A 136 -7.43 -5.68 5.41
C SER A 136 -6.40 -4.68 5.95
N ASP A 137 -6.16 -4.68 7.27
CA ASP A 137 -5.28 -3.72 7.94
C ASP A 137 -3.86 -4.26 8.13
N TRP A 138 -2.90 -3.35 8.24
CA TRP A 138 -1.55 -3.65 8.73
C TRP A 138 -1.57 -3.85 10.25
N SER A 139 -0.84 -4.86 10.73
CA SER A 139 -0.66 -5.09 12.17
C SER A 139 0.11 -3.95 12.85
N ASN A 140 0.08 -3.90 14.18
CA ASN A 140 0.91 -2.98 14.95
C ASN A 140 2.41 -3.09 14.61
N CYS A 141 2.95 -4.29 14.43
CA CYS A 141 4.34 -4.50 14.05
C CYS A 141 4.63 -3.90 12.67
N SER A 142 3.76 -4.18 11.70
CA SER A 142 3.90 -3.69 10.33
C SER A 142 3.88 -2.16 10.29
N LEU A 143 2.96 -1.54 11.02
CA LEU A 143 2.86 -0.08 11.14
C LEU A 143 4.13 0.53 11.76
N ILE A 144 4.71 -0.09 12.79
CA ILE A 144 5.98 0.38 13.39
C ILE A 144 7.12 0.30 12.36
N TYR A 145 7.21 -0.78 11.59
CA TYR A 145 8.23 -0.90 10.54
C TYR A 145 8.08 0.19 9.48
N ILE A 146 6.86 0.41 8.99
CA ILE A 146 6.59 1.43 7.97
C ILE A 146 6.90 2.83 8.53
N ALA A 147 6.40 3.16 9.73
CA ALA A 147 6.62 4.45 10.37
C ALA A 147 8.11 4.76 10.57
N ASN A 148 8.93 3.76 10.91
CA ASN A 148 10.38 3.93 11.08
C ASN A 148 11.15 4.13 9.76
N ASN A 149 10.56 3.81 8.61
CA ASN A 149 11.22 3.92 7.30
C ASN A 149 10.62 5.00 6.40
N ILE A 150 9.38 5.44 6.64
CA ILE A 150 8.63 6.32 5.72
C ILE A 150 9.38 7.63 5.41
N ASP A 151 10.07 8.20 6.40
CA ASP A 151 10.80 9.46 6.24
C ASP A 151 12.01 9.36 5.31
N ARG A 152 12.51 8.13 5.07
CA ARG A 152 13.66 7.85 4.19
C ARG A 152 13.28 7.83 2.71
N PHE A 153 11.99 7.74 2.39
CA PHE A 153 11.49 7.57 1.03
C PHE A 153 11.09 8.93 0.45
N ASP A 154 12.07 9.69 -0.04
CA ASP A 154 11.85 11.07 -0.53
C ASP A 154 10.83 11.15 -1.69
N CYS A 155 10.77 10.14 -2.56
CA CYS A 155 9.82 10.12 -3.69
C CYS A 155 8.35 10.08 -3.24
N LEU A 156 8.07 9.65 -2.01
CA LEU A 156 6.70 9.62 -1.47
C LEU A 156 6.25 10.98 -0.90
N LYS A 157 7.15 11.96 -0.80
CA LYS A 157 6.85 13.29 -0.23
C LYS A 157 6.13 14.20 -1.24
N ASN A 158 6.26 13.91 -2.53
CA ASN A 158 5.54 14.62 -3.59
C ASN A 158 4.19 13.96 -3.89
N VAL A 159 3.12 14.48 -3.29
CA VAL A 159 1.76 14.03 -3.62
C VAL A 159 1.48 14.35 -5.10
N PRO A 160 1.26 13.34 -5.96
CA PRO A 160 0.99 13.59 -7.36
C PRO A 160 -0.36 14.30 -7.51
N ILE A 161 -0.42 15.28 -8.41
CA ILE A 161 -1.70 15.82 -8.90
C ILE A 161 -2.28 14.76 -9.84
N LEU A 162 -2.83 13.69 -9.25
CA LEU A 162 -3.60 12.71 -9.97
C LEU A 162 -4.87 13.42 -10.40
N LEU A 163 -4.95 13.83 -11.67
CA LEU A 163 -6.20 14.17 -12.33
C LEU A 163 -7.05 12.89 -12.35
N GLY A 164 -7.68 12.60 -11.21
CA GLY A 164 -8.32 11.33 -10.93
C GLY A 164 -9.37 11.04 -11.98
N LYS A 165 -9.24 9.88 -12.65
CA LYS A 165 -10.34 9.31 -13.45
C LYS A 165 -11.62 9.08 -12.62
N TYR A 166 -11.50 9.08 -11.29
CA TYR A 166 -12.58 8.86 -10.33
C TYR A 166 -12.38 9.76 -9.10
N PRO A 167 -12.90 11.01 -9.13
CA PRO A 167 -12.91 11.86 -7.95
C PRO A 167 -13.80 11.24 -6.87
N HIS A 168 -13.34 11.21 -5.62
CA HIS A 168 -14.11 10.63 -4.52
C HIS A 168 -13.79 11.31 -3.18
N CYS A 169 -14.71 12.13 -2.71
CA CYS A 169 -14.61 12.77 -1.41
C CYS A 169 -14.55 11.74 -0.28
N GLY A 170 -13.52 11.88 0.57
CA GLY A 170 -13.24 11.00 1.71
C GLY A 170 -12.20 9.93 1.43
N ASN A 171 -11.46 10.04 0.32
CA ASN A 171 -10.36 9.14 -0.02
C ASN A 171 -8.99 9.65 0.49
N GLY A 172 -8.95 10.82 1.13
CA GLY A 172 -7.74 11.45 1.65
C GLY A 172 -6.87 12.18 0.61
N ARG A 173 -7.33 12.30 -0.63
CA ARG A 173 -6.67 13.01 -1.72
C ARG A 173 -7.55 14.15 -2.19
N ILE A 174 -6.99 15.35 -2.33
CA ILE A 174 -7.70 16.49 -2.91
C ILE A 174 -7.88 16.24 -4.41
N ASP A 175 -9.10 15.89 -4.81
CA ASP A 175 -9.50 15.69 -6.20
C ASP A 175 -9.94 16.99 -6.89
N LYS A 176 -10.25 16.89 -8.19
CA LYS A 176 -10.84 18.00 -8.95
C LYS A 176 -12.13 18.46 -8.24
N ASP A 177 -12.24 19.76 -8.03
CA ASP A 177 -13.35 20.44 -7.36
C ASP A 177 -13.38 20.31 -5.82
N GLU A 178 -12.42 19.62 -5.20
CA GLU A 178 -12.25 19.57 -3.74
C GLU A 178 -11.33 20.68 -3.24
N GLN A 179 -11.57 21.17 -2.03
CA GLN A 179 -10.69 22.14 -1.37
C GLN A 179 -9.83 21.49 -0.26
N CYS A 180 -10.27 20.33 0.22
CA CYS A 180 -9.59 19.50 1.21
C CYS A 180 -10.20 18.09 1.17
N ASP A 181 -9.44 17.08 1.59
CA ASP A 181 -9.96 15.76 1.88
C ASP A 181 -9.20 15.22 3.11
N CYS A 182 -9.93 14.82 4.14
CA CYS A 182 -9.39 14.32 5.40
C CYS A 182 -9.73 12.84 5.65
N GLY A 183 -10.19 12.14 4.62
CA GLY A 183 -10.65 10.76 4.70
C GLY A 183 -12.13 10.61 5.04
N PRO A 184 -12.57 9.40 5.38
CA PRO A 184 -13.96 9.08 5.74
C PRO A 184 -14.50 9.96 6.87
N VAL A 185 -15.82 10.18 6.88
CA VAL A 185 -16.49 11.06 7.86
C VAL A 185 -16.26 10.58 9.29
N GLU A 186 -16.19 9.27 9.50
CA GLU A 186 -16.04 8.64 10.81
C GLU A 186 -14.64 8.82 11.41
N SER A 187 -13.61 9.01 10.57
CA SER A 187 -12.20 9.09 10.97
C SER A 187 -11.60 10.48 10.81
N CYS A 188 -12.27 11.37 10.07
CA CYS A 188 -11.79 12.73 9.87
C CYS A 188 -11.81 13.54 11.18
N SER A 189 -10.62 13.89 11.66
CA SER A 189 -10.39 14.75 12.83
C SER A 189 -9.89 16.16 12.45
N ASN A 190 -9.90 16.49 11.15
CA ASN A 190 -9.32 17.73 10.65
C ASN A 190 -10.22 18.95 11.01
N PRO A 191 -9.72 19.94 11.76
CA PRO A 191 -10.54 21.08 12.19
C PRO A 191 -10.85 22.08 11.06
N CYS A 192 -10.19 21.94 9.91
CA CYS A 192 -10.30 22.85 8.76
C CYS A 192 -11.16 22.29 7.62
N CYS A 193 -11.39 20.97 7.58
CA CYS A 193 -12.06 20.30 6.49
C CYS A 193 -13.46 19.79 6.89
N GLU A 194 -14.45 19.98 6.02
CA GLU A 194 -15.77 19.39 6.15
C GLU A 194 -15.82 18.05 5.41
N ALA A 195 -15.69 16.96 6.15
CA ALA A 195 -15.50 15.60 5.61
C ALA A 195 -16.61 15.17 4.64
N LYS A 196 -17.85 15.61 4.86
CA LYS A 196 -18.98 15.22 4.01
C LYS A 196 -18.95 15.88 2.63
N THR A 197 -18.27 17.02 2.49
CA THR A 197 -18.33 17.84 1.28
C THR A 197 -16.97 18.09 0.63
N CYS A 198 -15.87 17.72 1.31
CA CYS A 198 -14.50 18.00 0.87
C CYS A 198 -14.27 19.49 0.57
N LYS A 199 -14.93 20.34 1.36
CA LYS A 199 -14.79 21.80 1.35
C LYS A 199 -14.15 22.28 2.62
N LEU A 200 -13.46 23.41 2.52
CA LEU A 200 -12.95 24.09 3.70
C LEU A 200 -14.12 24.58 4.55
N LYS A 201 -13.98 24.44 5.86
CA LYS A 201 -14.89 25.12 6.80
C LYS A 201 -14.71 26.64 6.65
N SER A 202 -15.76 27.40 6.94
CA SER A 202 -15.81 28.85 6.68
C SER A 202 -14.68 29.66 7.33
N HIS A 203 -14.12 29.18 8.44
CA HIS A 203 -13.01 29.82 9.17
C HIS A 203 -11.61 29.41 8.68
N ALA A 204 -11.50 28.48 7.73
CA ALA A 204 -10.23 27.91 7.30
C ALA A 204 -9.78 28.39 5.91
N VAL A 205 -8.49 28.71 5.79
CA VAL A 205 -7.85 29.09 4.52
C VAL A 205 -7.09 27.91 3.88
N CYS A 206 -6.78 26.90 4.69
CA CYS A 206 -6.11 25.67 4.30
C CYS A 206 -6.54 24.55 5.25
N ALA A 207 -6.33 23.29 4.85
CA ALA A 207 -6.59 22.14 5.70
C ALA A 207 -5.47 21.08 5.69
N SER A 208 -4.48 21.21 4.81
CA SER A 208 -3.40 20.23 4.65
C SER A 208 -2.14 20.89 4.11
N GLY A 209 -1.04 20.14 4.13
CA GLY A 209 0.27 20.56 3.64
C GLY A 209 1.14 21.26 4.70
N ILE A 210 2.45 21.24 4.47
CA ILE A 210 3.47 21.78 5.38
C ILE A 210 3.36 23.30 5.62
N CYS A 211 2.63 24.01 4.75
CA CYS A 211 2.38 25.43 4.89
C CYS A 211 1.05 25.75 5.60
N CYS A 212 0.35 24.76 6.18
CA CYS A 212 -0.91 24.99 6.88
C CYS A 212 -0.75 24.81 8.39
N ASP A 213 -1.00 25.87 9.16
CA ASP A 213 -1.08 25.76 10.61
C ASP A 213 -2.53 25.47 11.03
N LEU A 214 -2.78 24.23 11.43
CA LEU A 214 -4.10 23.75 11.85
C LEU A 214 -4.58 24.34 13.19
N LYS A 215 -3.73 25.07 13.93
CA LYS A 215 -4.13 25.75 15.17
C LYS A 215 -4.73 27.13 14.90
N VAL A 216 -4.27 27.80 13.85
CA VAL A 216 -4.74 29.14 13.46
C VAL A 216 -5.50 29.16 12.13
N PHE A 217 -5.65 27.99 11.49
CA PHE A 217 -6.44 27.77 10.28
C PHE A 217 -5.97 28.60 9.07
N LYS A 218 -4.68 28.95 9.05
CA LYS A 218 -4.06 29.86 8.07
C LYS A 218 -2.78 29.28 7.48
N ARG A 219 -2.40 29.81 6.32
CA ARG A 219 -1.12 29.51 5.69
C ARG A 219 0.03 30.20 6.44
N VAL A 220 1.12 29.46 6.64
CA VAL A 220 2.36 29.96 7.21
C VAL A 220 3.46 29.95 6.16
N SER A 221 4.40 30.90 6.27
CA SER A 221 5.59 30.91 5.42
C SER A 221 6.63 29.97 6.01
N LEU A 222 7.09 29.01 5.22
CA LEU A 222 8.24 28.20 5.58
C LEU A 222 9.51 29.04 5.37
N ASN A 223 10.27 29.28 6.43
CA ASN A 223 11.63 29.80 6.30
C ASN A 223 12.47 28.75 5.58
N ARG A 224 12.87 29.02 4.32
CA ARG A 224 13.64 28.12 3.45
C ARG A 224 15.08 27.82 3.92
N ASN A 225 15.44 28.11 5.17
CA ASN A 225 16.80 27.93 5.71
C ASN A 225 16.99 26.63 6.51
N ILE A 226 16.10 25.65 6.36
CA ILE A 226 16.25 24.33 6.97
C ILE A 226 15.94 23.26 5.89
N LEU A 227 16.83 23.15 4.92
CA LEU A 227 17.10 21.96 4.12
C LEU A 227 18.62 21.89 3.93
#